data_AF-A0A2T6AIA0-F1
#
_entry.id   AF-A0A2T6AIA0-F1
#
_cell.length_a   1.000
_cell.length_b   1.000
_cell.length_c   1.000
_cell.angle_alpha   90.00
_cell.angle_beta   90.00
_cell.angle_gamma   90.00
#
_symmetry.space_group_name_H-M   'P 1'
#
loop_
_entity.id
_entity.type
_entity.pdbx_description
1 polymer ?
#
loop_
_entity_poly.entity_id
_entity_poly.type
_entity_poly.pdbx_seq_one_letter_code
_entity_poly.pdbx_strand_id
1 'polypeptide(L)'
;MIEIFKIEKIPSDFLEALRLSMNYGFISKKEIWDWALKTIQFFDNYDPLLLDLVKGKEPDGRQIDYVLKTRTENEETENSFRLLISSLNDKISNKELSLEEVANKIYNLTLELEIKESERTFLYHFENDLYLANSQIKGDLNSIKEKLKNTIQIYQELSFENYKNWSLINSEIDSSIARFESQPKK
;
A
#
# COMPACT_ATOMS: atom_id res chain seq x y z
N MET A 1 6.63 -0.12 -11.54
CA MET A 1 8.11 0.02 -11.48
C MET A 1 8.46 0.54 -10.09
N ILE A 2 9.69 0.38 -9.59
CA ILE A 2 10.11 0.87 -8.27
C ILE A 2 11.11 2.02 -8.49
N GLU A 3 10.97 3.15 -7.78
CA GLU A 3 11.85 4.33 -7.93
C GLU A 3 13.31 3.96 -7.63
N ILE A 4 14.23 4.37 -8.51
CA ILE A 4 15.67 4.17 -8.30
C ILE A 4 16.25 5.34 -7.50
N PHE A 5 17.08 5.01 -6.52
CA PHE A 5 17.59 5.98 -5.55
C PHE A 5 19.03 6.36 -5.85
N LYS A 6 19.28 7.65 -6.08
CA LYS A 6 20.62 8.24 -6.11
C LYS A 6 20.95 8.86 -4.76
N ILE A 7 20.95 8.06 -3.70
CA ILE A 7 21.21 8.53 -2.33
C ILE A 7 22.01 7.50 -1.54
N GLU A 8 22.78 7.99 -0.56
CA GLU A 8 23.63 7.17 0.32
C GLU A 8 22.83 6.26 1.26
N LYS A 9 21.57 6.62 1.54
CA LYS A 9 20.69 5.86 2.44
C LYS A 9 19.26 5.89 1.93
N ILE A 10 18.68 4.72 1.70
CA ILE A 10 17.28 4.60 1.29
C ILE A 10 16.37 4.90 2.50
N PRO A 11 15.27 5.64 2.31
CA PRO A 11 14.45 6.07 3.44
C PRO A 11 13.73 4.88 4.08
N SER A 12 13.61 4.89 5.41
CA SER A 12 13.03 3.79 6.17
C SER A 12 11.56 3.55 5.82
N ASP A 13 10.80 4.60 5.60
CA ASP A 13 9.39 4.51 5.20
C ASP A 13 9.20 3.81 3.85
N PHE A 14 10.10 4.05 2.90
CA PHE A 14 10.12 3.34 1.62
C PHE A 14 10.44 1.85 1.79
N LEU A 15 11.44 1.52 2.61
CA LEU A 15 11.82 0.14 2.90
C LEU A 15 10.71 -0.64 3.60
N GLU A 16 9.99 0.02 4.53
CA GLU A 16 8.85 -0.58 5.22
C GLU A 16 7.69 -0.84 4.27
N ALA A 17 7.41 0.11 3.37
CA ALA A 17 6.39 -0.06 2.35
C ALA A 17 6.70 -1.24 1.42
N LEU A 18 7.97 -1.41 1.01
CA LEU A 18 8.40 -2.58 0.23
C LEU A 18 8.19 -3.88 1.00
N ARG A 19 8.57 -3.90 2.28
CA ARG A 19 8.45 -5.06 3.17
C ARG A 19 6.99 -5.50 3.30
N LEU A 20 6.10 -4.59 3.65
CA LEU A 20 4.66 -4.88 3.80
C LEU A 20 4.03 -5.25 2.46
N SER A 21 4.36 -4.53 1.37
CA SER A 21 3.86 -4.87 0.03
C SER A 21 4.28 -6.28 -0.40
N MET A 22 5.48 -6.72 -0.03
CA MET A 22 5.92 -8.10 -0.26
C MET A 22 5.15 -9.10 0.61
N ASN A 23 5.04 -8.83 1.91
CA ASN A 23 4.41 -9.74 2.87
C ASN A 23 2.91 -9.95 2.59
N TYR A 24 2.23 -8.93 2.06
CA TYR A 24 0.83 -9.02 1.62
C TYR A 24 0.66 -9.46 0.15
N GLY A 25 1.75 -9.74 -0.57
CA GLY A 25 1.71 -10.27 -1.94
C GLY A 25 1.29 -9.25 -3.01
N PHE A 26 1.58 -7.97 -2.78
CA PHE A 26 1.42 -6.90 -3.78
C PHE A 26 2.67 -6.74 -4.65
N ILE A 27 3.85 -7.01 -4.08
CA ILE A 27 5.11 -7.02 -4.81
C ILE A 27 5.79 -8.37 -4.59
N SER A 28 6.40 -8.92 -5.62
CA SER A 28 7.18 -10.14 -5.49
C SER A 28 8.58 -9.85 -4.94
N LYS A 29 9.14 -10.82 -4.21
CA LYS A 29 10.55 -10.81 -3.81
C LYS A 29 11.53 -10.61 -4.99
N LYS A 30 11.13 -11.04 -6.20
CA LYS A 30 11.91 -10.85 -7.42
C LYS A 30 11.94 -9.40 -7.85
N GLU A 31 10.81 -8.69 -7.78
CA GLU A 31 10.75 -7.26 -8.12
C GLU A 31 11.63 -6.41 -7.21
N ILE A 32 11.64 -6.71 -5.90
CA ILE A 32 12.54 -6.03 -4.94
C ILE A 32 14.00 -6.33 -5.28
N TRP A 33 14.33 -7.59 -5.56
CA TRP A 33 15.68 -8.00 -5.95
C TRP A 33 16.15 -7.31 -7.24
N ASP A 34 15.31 -7.32 -8.28
CA ASP A 34 15.62 -6.70 -9.58
C ASP A 34 15.75 -5.18 -9.44
N TRP A 35 14.94 -4.54 -8.60
CA TRP A 35 15.09 -3.12 -8.26
C TRP A 35 16.42 -2.82 -7.56
N ALA A 36 16.82 -3.63 -6.58
CA ALA A 36 18.09 -3.45 -5.87
C ALA A 36 19.28 -3.61 -6.82
N LEU A 37 19.29 -4.66 -7.66
CA LEU A 37 20.31 -4.86 -8.69
C LEU A 37 20.38 -3.68 -9.66
N LYS A 38 19.23 -3.22 -10.14
CA LYS A 38 19.15 -2.07 -11.04
C LYS A 38 19.76 -0.83 -10.38
N THR A 39 19.38 -0.52 -9.14
CA THR A 39 19.89 0.65 -8.42
C THR A 39 21.41 0.59 -8.23
N ILE A 40 21.96 -0.57 -7.88
CA ILE A 40 23.42 -0.80 -7.79
C ILE A 40 24.12 -0.57 -9.14
N GLN A 41 23.53 -1.03 -10.25
CA GLN A 41 24.12 -0.88 -11.58
C GLN A 41 24.14 0.57 -12.08
N PHE A 42 23.16 1.38 -11.69
CA PHE A 42 23.00 2.75 -12.19
C PHE A 42 23.76 3.80 -11.39
N PHE A 43 24.14 3.52 -10.14
CA PHE A 43 24.79 4.49 -9.26
C PHE A 43 26.03 3.89 -8.61
N ASP A 44 27.14 4.62 -8.62
CA ASP A 44 28.37 4.19 -7.93
C ASP A 44 28.29 4.39 -6.41
N ASN A 45 27.47 5.34 -5.95
CA ASN A 45 27.23 5.64 -4.54
C ASN A 45 25.80 5.22 -4.16
N TYR A 46 25.63 3.93 -3.86
CA TYR A 46 24.36 3.31 -3.46
C TYR A 46 24.37 2.93 -1.98
N ASP A 47 23.18 2.75 -1.39
CA ASP A 47 23.04 2.25 -0.02
C ASP A 47 23.55 0.79 0.09
N PRO A 48 24.56 0.49 0.93
CA PRO A 48 25.11 -0.86 1.10
C PRO A 48 24.07 -1.93 1.45
N LEU A 49 22.92 -1.55 2.04
CA LEU A 49 21.76 -2.41 2.23
C LEU A 49 21.38 -3.21 0.98
N LEU A 50 21.48 -2.58 -0.20
CA LEU A 50 21.08 -3.20 -1.45
C LEU A 50 21.89 -4.47 -1.75
N LEU A 51 23.15 -4.54 -1.29
CA LEU A 51 23.99 -5.73 -1.41
C LEU A 51 23.46 -6.88 -0.55
N ASP A 52 22.93 -6.57 0.64
CA ASP A 52 22.33 -7.56 1.52
C ASP A 52 21.00 -8.10 0.96
N LEU A 53 20.24 -7.26 0.26
CA LEU A 53 19.01 -7.65 -0.44
C LEU A 53 19.29 -8.61 -1.60
N VAL A 54 20.40 -8.43 -2.32
CA VAL A 54 20.79 -9.24 -3.49
C VAL A 54 21.84 -10.31 -3.19
N LYS A 55 22.07 -10.60 -1.90
CA LYS A 55 23.05 -11.61 -1.49
C LYS A 55 22.52 -13.01 -1.79
N GLY A 56 23.20 -13.69 -2.71
CA GLY A 56 22.84 -15.04 -3.17
C GLY A 56 22.74 -15.10 -4.70
N LYS A 57 22.29 -16.24 -5.22
CA LYS A 57 22.03 -16.39 -6.67
C LYS A 57 20.57 -16.14 -7.05
N GLU A 58 19.66 -16.18 -6.09
CA GLU A 58 18.21 -16.09 -6.29
C GLU A 58 17.54 -15.36 -5.12
N PRO A 59 16.37 -14.73 -5.33
CA PRO A 59 15.65 -14.00 -4.29
C PRO A 59 15.05 -14.92 -3.22
N ASP A 60 15.48 -14.70 -1.97
CA ASP A 60 14.91 -15.30 -0.76
C ASP A 60 14.04 -14.27 -0.02
N GLY A 61 12.74 -14.54 0.06
CA GLY A 61 11.78 -13.64 0.71
C GLY A 61 12.01 -13.50 2.22
N ARG A 62 12.52 -14.53 2.91
CA ARG A 62 12.82 -14.45 4.35
C ARG A 62 14.03 -13.56 4.61
N GLN A 63 15.04 -13.66 3.75
CA GLN A 63 16.21 -12.80 3.82
C GLN A 63 15.84 -11.36 3.53
N ILE A 64 15.05 -11.11 2.48
CA ILE A 64 14.58 -9.75 2.13
C ILE A 64 13.77 -9.15 3.28
N ASP A 65 12.79 -9.88 3.84
CA ASP A 65 12.00 -9.39 4.98
C ASP A 65 12.90 -9.07 6.18
N TYR A 66 13.83 -9.96 6.52
CA TYR A 66 14.78 -9.74 7.61
C TYR A 66 15.63 -8.49 7.39
N VAL A 67 16.22 -8.33 6.20
CA VAL A 67 17.07 -7.20 5.87
C VAL A 67 16.30 -5.89 5.93
N LEU A 68 15.10 -5.82 5.35
CA LEU A 68 14.25 -4.63 5.41
C LEU A 68 13.83 -4.31 6.85
N LYS A 69 13.36 -5.31 7.61
CA LYS A 69 12.93 -5.16 9.00
C LYS A 69 14.02 -4.61 9.91
N THR A 70 15.29 -4.98 9.70
CA THR A 70 16.40 -4.45 10.50
C THR A 70 16.64 -2.94 10.32
N ARG A 71 16.05 -2.31 9.31
CA ARG A 71 16.23 -0.88 8.98
C ARG A 71 15.00 -0.02 9.23
N THR A 72 13.85 -0.61 9.53
CA THR A 72 12.58 0.12 9.65
C THR A 72 12.14 0.34 11.10
N GLU A 73 12.99 -0.01 12.07
CA GLU A 73 12.76 0.15 13.52
C GLU A 73 11.45 -0.50 14.05
N ASN A 74 10.76 -1.29 13.22
CA ASN A 74 9.44 -1.88 13.43
C ASN A 74 8.28 -0.86 13.54
N GLU A 75 8.45 0.35 13.03
CA GLU A 75 7.34 1.30 12.95
C GLU A 75 6.63 1.14 11.60
N GLU A 76 5.41 0.62 11.64
CA GLU A 76 4.54 0.62 10.48
C GLU A 76 4.25 2.07 10.08
N THR A 77 4.52 2.41 8.82
CA THR A 77 4.35 3.77 8.36
C THR A 77 3.02 3.96 7.68
N GLU A 78 2.44 5.15 7.83
CA GLU A 78 1.25 5.60 7.10
C GLU A 78 1.37 5.32 5.59
N ASN A 79 2.54 5.57 5.01
CA ASN A 79 2.84 5.31 3.60
C ASN A 79 2.62 3.86 3.20
N SER A 80 3.01 2.93 4.09
CA SER A 80 2.92 1.50 3.81
C SER A 80 1.48 1.08 3.63
N PHE A 81 0.59 1.43 4.58
CA PHE A 81 -0.83 1.14 4.47
C PHE A 81 -1.44 1.72 3.18
N ARG A 82 -1.19 3.00 2.92
CA ARG A 82 -1.75 3.70 1.76
C ARG A 82 -1.32 3.10 0.43
N LEU A 83 -0.07 2.60 0.34
CA LEU A 83 0.41 1.88 -0.84
C LEU A 83 -0.28 0.54 -1.04
N LEU A 84 -0.62 -0.17 0.03
CA LEU A 84 -1.43 -1.39 -0.07
C LEU A 84 -2.83 -1.07 -0.62
N ILE A 85 -3.45 0.03 -0.17
CA ILE A 85 -4.75 0.48 -0.70
C ILE A 85 -4.63 0.89 -2.18
N SER A 86 -3.61 1.67 -2.54
CA SER A 86 -3.33 2.01 -3.94
C SER A 86 -3.15 0.76 -4.81
N SER A 87 -2.40 -0.23 -4.32
CA SER A 87 -2.21 -1.50 -5.02
C SER A 87 -3.51 -2.31 -5.18
N LEU A 88 -4.45 -2.21 -4.24
CA LEU A 88 -5.78 -2.82 -4.39
C LEU A 88 -6.60 -2.13 -5.49
N ASN A 89 -6.48 -0.81 -5.62
CA ASN A 89 -7.12 -0.05 -6.71
C ASN A 89 -6.61 -0.48 -8.09
N ASP A 90 -5.30 -0.72 -8.21
CA ASP A 90 -4.70 -1.25 -9.45
C ASP A 90 -5.21 -2.66 -9.78
N LYS A 91 -5.27 -3.55 -8.78
CA LYS A 91 -5.80 -4.91 -8.94
C LYS A 91 -7.27 -4.93 -9.36
N ILE A 92 -8.09 -4.00 -8.89
CA ILE A 92 -9.48 -3.84 -9.37
C ILE A 92 -9.48 -3.37 -10.83
N SER A 93 -8.68 -2.37 -11.16
CA SER A 93 -8.60 -1.80 -12.51
C SER A 93 -8.17 -2.84 -13.55
N ASN A 94 -7.28 -3.75 -13.16
CA ASN A 94 -6.82 -4.87 -13.96
C ASN A 94 -7.74 -6.11 -13.91
N LYS A 95 -8.85 -6.06 -13.17
CA LYS A 95 -9.79 -7.17 -12.95
C LYS A 95 -9.16 -8.41 -12.32
N GLU A 96 -8.09 -8.22 -11.54
CA GLU A 96 -7.41 -9.28 -10.78
C GLU A 96 -8.12 -9.58 -9.46
N LEU A 97 -8.84 -8.61 -8.90
CA LEU A 97 -9.65 -8.76 -7.69
C LEU A 97 -11.06 -8.18 -7.89
N SER A 98 -12.05 -8.83 -7.29
CA SER A 98 -13.40 -8.29 -7.12
C SER A 98 -13.45 -7.22 -6.03
N LEU A 99 -14.51 -6.40 -6.03
CA LEU A 99 -14.72 -5.40 -4.98
C LEU A 99 -14.95 -6.04 -3.61
N GLU A 100 -15.59 -7.21 -3.57
CA GLU A 100 -15.79 -8.01 -2.37
C GLU A 100 -14.47 -8.51 -1.78
N GLU A 101 -13.56 -9.02 -2.62
CA GLU A 101 -12.21 -9.41 -2.18
C GLU A 101 -11.41 -8.21 -1.69
N VAL A 102 -11.54 -7.04 -2.34
CA VAL A 102 -10.89 -5.81 -1.88
C VAL A 102 -11.45 -5.33 -0.56
N ALA A 103 -12.78 -5.31 -0.36
CA ALA A 103 -13.37 -4.93 0.92
C ALA A 103 -12.89 -5.83 2.07
N ASN A 104 -12.83 -7.14 1.84
CA ASN A 104 -12.28 -8.10 2.81
C ASN A 104 -10.81 -7.83 3.11
N LYS A 105 -9.99 -7.57 2.08
CA LYS A 105 -8.57 -7.23 2.28
C LYS A 105 -8.40 -5.94 3.06
N ILE A 106 -9.17 -4.90 2.73
CA ILE A 106 -9.17 -3.63 3.46
C ILE A 106 -9.52 -3.87 4.94
N TYR A 107 -10.60 -4.61 5.21
CA TYR A 107 -10.99 -4.94 6.57
C TYR A 107 -9.84 -5.61 7.34
N ASN A 108 -9.23 -6.66 6.79
CA ASN A 108 -8.12 -7.35 7.43
C ASN A 108 -6.91 -6.43 7.65
N LEU A 109 -6.55 -5.60 6.67
CA LEU A 109 -5.47 -4.62 6.80
C LEU A 109 -5.76 -3.63 7.94
N THR A 110 -7.01 -3.17 8.08
CA THR A 110 -7.36 -2.29 9.20
C THR A 110 -7.24 -3.00 10.55
N LEU A 111 -7.43 -4.32 10.64
CA LEU A 111 -7.26 -5.06 11.89
C LEU A 111 -5.80 -5.32 12.24
N GLU A 112 -4.97 -5.56 11.23
CA GLU A 112 -3.57 -5.99 11.40
C GLU A 112 -2.58 -4.83 11.52
N LEU A 113 -2.86 -3.70 10.86
CA LEU A 113 -1.94 -2.58 10.76
C LEU A 113 -2.33 -1.38 11.64
N GLU A 114 -1.32 -0.65 12.09
CA GLU A 114 -1.49 0.64 12.73
C GLU A 114 -1.80 1.70 11.66
N ILE A 115 -3.00 2.27 11.73
CA ILE A 115 -3.51 3.27 10.78
C ILE A 115 -4.19 4.43 11.52
N LYS A 116 -4.22 5.59 10.88
CA LYS A 116 -4.94 6.77 11.38
C LYS A 116 -6.42 6.42 11.61
N GLU A 117 -6.99 6.94 12.71
CA GLU A 117 -8.38 6.62 13.09
C GLU A 117 -9.42 7.11 12.07
N SER A 118 -9.14 8.23 11.38
CA SER A 118 -9.97 8.71 10.27
C SER A 118 -10.00 7.70 9.12
N GLU A 119 -8.85 7.17 8.71
CA GLU A 119 -8.75 6.13 7.68
C GLU A 119 -9.45 4.84 8.11
N ARG A 120 -9.26 4.43 9.37
CA ARG A 120 -9.95 3.28 9.95
C ARG A 120 -11.47 3.44 9.83
N THR A 121 -12.00 4.54 10.34
CA THR A 121 -13.43 4.86 10.32
C THR A 121 -13.97 4.90 8.89
N PHE A 122 -13.18 5.43 7.95
CA PHE A 122 -13.54 5.57 6.55
C PHE A 122 -13.55 4.24 5.77
N LEU A 123 -12.76 3.25 6.18
CA LEU A 123 -12.52 2.04 5.40
C LEU A 123 -13.09 0.75 6.01
N TYR A 124 -13.17 0.63 7.34
CA TYR A 124 -13.43 -0.68 7.98
C TYR A 124 -14.82 -1.26 7.67
N HIS A 125 -15.80 -0.42 7.35
CA HIS A 125 -17.21 -0.81 7.29
C HIS A 125 -17.64 -1.44 5.95
N PHE A 126 -16.80 -1.38 4.92
CA PHE A 126 -17.20 -1.78 3.56
C PHE A 126 -17.50 -3.26 3.40
N GLU A 127 -16.80 -4.13 4.14
CA GLU A 127 -17.06 -5.57 4.13
C GLU A 127 -18.49 -5.86 4.58
N ASN A 128 -18.86 -5.35 5.76
CA ASN A 128 -20.20 -5.52 6.32
C ASN A 128 -21.28 -4.81 5.48
N ASP A 129 -21.01 -3.60 4.97
CA ASP A 129 -21.97 -2.89 4.11
C ASP A 129 -22.26 -3.66 2.80
N LEU A 130 -21.24 -4.27 2.19
CA LEU A 130 -21.41 -5.12 1.02
C LEU A 130 -22.21 -6.38 1.36
N TYR A 131 -21.92 -7.04 2.48
CA TYR A 131 -22.66 -8.21 2.94
C TYR A 131 -24.15 -7.91 3.14
N LEU A 132 -24.47 -6.80 3.82
CA LEU A 132 -25.85 -6.38 4.09
C LEU A 132 -26.59 -5.97 2.81
N ALA A 133 -25.93 -5.26 1.89
CA ALA A 133 -26.53 -4.88 0.62
C ALA A 133 -26.76 -6.08 -0.29
N ASN A 134 -25.81 -7.03 -0.34
CA ASN A 134 -25.95 -8.27 -1.10
C ASN A 134 -27.08 -9.16 -0.55
N SER A 135 -27.28 -9.14 0.76
CA SER A 135 -28.38 -9.84 1.44
C SER A 135 -29.72 -9.09 1.37
N GLN A 136 -29.79 -7.95 0.67
CA GLN A 136 -30.97 -7.08 0.56
C GLN A 136 -31.50 -6.58 1.92
N ILE A 137 -30.64 -6.54 2.94
CA ILE A 137 -30.99 -6.10 4.30
C ILE A 137 -30.90 -4.57 4.40
N LYS A 138 -29.86 -3.97 3.82
CA LYS A 138 -29.60 -2.52 3.92
C LYS A 138 -28.81 -2.02 2.72
N GLY A 139 -29.28 -0.92 2.13
CA GLY A 139 -28.58 -0.22 1.03
C GLY A 139 -28.73 -0.92 -0.32
N ASP A 140 -28.32 -0.21 -1.38
CA ASP A 140 -28.25 -0.75 -2.74
C ASP A 140 -26.82 -1.25 -3.02
N LEU A 141 -26.71 -2.48 -3.55
CA LEU A 141 -25.41 -3.12 -3.79
C LEU A 141 -24.53 -2.31 -4.76
N ASN A 142 -25.11 -1.75 -5.82
CA ASN A 142 -24.35 -0.96 -6.79
C ASN A 142 -23.87 0.34 -6.16
N SER A 143 -24.71 1.01 -5.37
CA SER A 143 -24.33 2.22 -4.63
C SER A 143 -23.19 1.97 -3.65
N ILE A 144 -23.20 0.85 -2.90
CA ILE A 144 -22.09 0.51 -1.99
C ILE A 144 -20.81 0.19 -2.79
N LYS A 145 -20.92 -0.53 -3.91
CA LYS A 145 -19.78 -0.83 -4.80
C LYS A 145 -19.16 0.44 -5.39
N GLU A 146 -19.99 1.38 -5.84
CA GLU A 146 -19.51 2.68 -6.32
C GLU A 146 -18.84 3.48 -5.21
N LYS A 147 -19.42 3.48 -4.01
CA LYS A 147 -18.82 4.16 -2.85
C LYS A 147 -17.45 3.58 -2.51
N LEU A 148 -17.32 2.25 -2.42
CA LEU A 148 -16.04 1.58 -2.18
C LEU A 148 -15.02 1.96 -3.25
N LYS A 149 -15.41 1.88 -4.53
CA LYS A 149 -14.54 2.22 -5.65
C LYS A 149 -14.05 3.66 -5.58
N ASN A 150 -14.95 4.61 -5.31
CA ASN A 150 -14.58 6.03 -5.19
C ASN A 150 -13.67 6.29 -3.98
N THR A 151 -13.88 5.56 -2.88
CA THR A 151 -13.05 5.65 -1.67
C THR A 151 -11.62 5.18 -1.94
N ILE A 152 -11.43 3.99 -2.52
CA ILE A 152 -10.07 3.49 -2.79
C ILE A 152 -9.35 4.32 -3.86
N GLN A 153 -10.08 4.96 -4.77
CA GLN A 153 -9.52 5.77 -5.84
C GLN A 153 -8.75 7.00 -5.31
N ILE A 154 -9.05 7.46 -4.09
CA ILE A 154 -8.32 8.55 -3.43
C ILE A 154 -6.83 8.24 -3.32
N TYR A 155 -6.46 6.96 -3.25
CA TYR A 155 -5.08 6.50 -3.06
C TYR A 155 -4.32 6.26 -4.37
N GLN A 156 -4.98 6.37 -5.54
CA GLN A 156 -4.47 5.89 -6.83
C GLN A 156 -3.11 6.49 -7.26
N GLU A 157 -2.81 7.71 -6.83
CA GLU A 157 -1.59 8.41 -7.23
C GLU A 157 -0.37 7.92 -6.43
N LEU A 158 -0.56 7.24 -5.30
CA LEU A 158 0.55 6.80 -4.47
C LEU A 158 1.19 5.54 -5.05
N SER A 159 2.47 5.59 -5.40
CA SER A 159 3.19 4.44 -5.96
C SER A 159 4.66 4.40 -5.54
N PHE A 160 5.33 3.27 -5.73
CA PHE A 160 6.78 3.19 -5.50
C PHE A 160 7.61 4.00 -6.48
N GLU A 161 7.04 4.52 -7.58
CA GLU A 161 7.75 5.29 -8.60
C GLU A 161 7.88 6.78 -8.26
N ASN A 162 7.08 7.26 -7.32
CA ASN A 162 6.96 8.66 -6.98
C ASN A 162 7.17 8.92 -5.48
N TYR A 163 8.10 8.18 -4.86
CA TYR A 163 8.46 8.32 -3.46
C TYR A 163 8.72 9.78 -3.07
N LYS A 164 9.42 10.53 -3.92
CA LYS A 164 9.71 11.97 -3.68
C LYS A 164 8.46 12.84 -3.50
N ASN A 165 7.31 12.39 -3.99
CA ASN A 165 6.05 13.13 -3.93
C ASN A 165 5.09 12.59 -2.86
N TRP A 166 5.43 11.53 -2.12
CA TRP A 166 4.52 10.90 -1.15
C TRP A 166 3.96 11.88 -0.12
N SER A 167 4.79 12.79 0.41
CA SER A 167 4.32 13.79 1.37
C SER A 167 3.21 14.69 0.81
N LEU A 168 3.30 15.08 -0.46
CA LEU A 168 2.28 15.89 -1.12
C LEU A 168 1.01 15.05 -1.33
N ILE A 169 1.16 13.85 -1.91
CA ILE A 169 0.05 12.93 -2.18
C ILE A 169 -0.71 12.58 -0.89
N ASN A 170 0.00 12.34 0.22
CA ASN A 170 -0.63 12.08 1.52
C ASN A 170 -1.45 13.25 2.04
N SER A 171 -0.99 14.48 1.81
CA SER A 171 -1.73 15.67 2.21
C SER A 171 -3.05 15.80 1.41
N GLU A 172 -3.03 15.39 0.14
CA GLU A 172 -4.22 15.34 -0.72
C GLU A 172 -5.19 14.22 -0.32
N ILE A 173 -4.66 13.05 0.06
CA ILE A 173 -5.44 11.94 0.63
C ILE A 173 -6.13 12.39 1.92
N ASP A 174 -5.40 12.96 2.87
CA ASP A 174 -5.94 13.49 4.14
C ASP A 174 -7.04 14.54 3.88
N SER A 175 -6.78 15.47 2.96
CA SER A 175 -7.76 16.48 2.56
C SER A 175 -9.03 15.88 1.95
N SER A 176 -8.89 14.80 1.18
CA SER A 176 -10.01 14.11 0.54
C SER A 176 -10.85 13.37 1.59
N ILE A 177 -10.22 12.65 2.51
CA ILE A 177 -10.91 11.96 3.62
C ILE A 177 -11.70 12.96 4.47
N ALA A 178 -11.09 14.08 4.87
CA ALA A 178 -11.76 15.12 5.65
C ALA A 178 -12.98 15.73 4.93
N ARG A 179 -12.93 15.86 3.60
CA ARG A 179 -14.09 16.32 2.80
C ARG A 179 -15.22 15.29 2.77
N PHE A 180 -14.92 14.00 2.84
CA PHE A 180 -15.94 12.96 2.92
C PHE A 180 -16.61 12.94 4.30
N GLU A 181 -15.85 13.11 5.38
CA GLU A 181 -16.37 13.13 6.75
C GLU A 181 -17.26 14.36 7.04
N SER A 182 -16.99 15.49 6.39
CA SER A 182 -17.75 16.74 6.56
C SER A 182 -19.04 16.80 5.75
N GLN A 183 -19.33 15.82 4.88
CA GLN A 183 -20.60 15.77 4.18
C GLN A 183 -21.73 15.31 5.12
N PRO A 184 -22.89 15.99 5.12
CA PRO A 184 -24.02 15.59 5.96
C PRO A 184 -24.48 14.18 5.59
N LYS A 185 -24.54 13.28 6.58
CA LYS A 185 -25.14 11.95 6.44
C LYS A 185 -26.61 12.13 6.08
N LYS A 186 -26.95 11.94 4.81
CA LYS A 186 -28.34 11.95 4.32
C LYS A 186 -29.08 10.69 4.76
#